data_AF-A0A9D6NC94-F1
#
_entry.id   AF-A0A9D6NC94-F1
#
_cell.length_a   1.000
_cell.length_b   1.000
_cell.length_c   1.000
_cell.angle_alpha   90.00
_cell.angle_beta   90.00
_cell.angle_gamma   90.00
#
_symmetry.space_group_name_H-M   'P 1'
#
loop_
_entity.id
_entity.type
_entity.pdbx_description
1 polymer ?
#
loop_
_entity_poly.entity_id
_entity_poly.type
_entity_poly.pdbx_seq_one_letter_code
_entity_poly.pdbx_strand_id
1 'polypeptide(L)'
;MILKDATADAELLESFRSAYVLWHHEPDLAGATVDELYFSQFPDRLCGREDWRHAQKRSWLGLWKIQAVDQDRGLRMVDRLTGEKRYAFQRRASTALEPTDTVLGRVVDIDDEVSVLAGVEPIPLPPYAAVAARDGFLRDMFPSHTKLEPVHLRDDVLFMTLKTKWHCATSLWLRAFGADANGRIHDLSKAQSRSRNGRELLEAAGNLLLHA
;
A
#
# COMPACT_ATOMS: atom_id res chain seq x y z
N MET A 1 18.91 -20.38 25.23
CA MET A 1 18.39 -19.02 25.53
C MET A 1 18.23 -18.27 24.21
N ILE A 2 17.27 -18.68 23.38
CA ILE A 2 16.85 -18.02 22.13
C ILE A 2 15.36 -18.40 21.98
N LEU A 3 14.49 -17.69 22.69
CA LEU A 3 13.02 -17.81 22.63
C LEU A 3 12.41 -16.58 23.33
N LYS A 4 12.94 -15.40 23.01
CA LYS A 4 12.28 -14.11 23.26
C LYS A 4 12.23 -13.45 21.89
N ASP A 5 11.02 -13.03 21.49
CA ASP A 5 10.64 -12.39 20.22
C ASP A 5 10.03 -13.22 19.09
N ALA A 6 9.50 -14.41 19.38
CA ALA A 6 8.60 -15.09 18.44
C ALA A 6 7.34 -14.26 18.07
N THR A 7 6.95 -13.28 18.88
CA THR A 7 5.82 -12.36 18.62
C THR A 7 6.18 -11.20 17.70
N ALA A 8 7.39 -10.62 17.82
CA ALA A 8 7.86 -9.59 16.89
C ALA A 8 8.12 -10.20 15.51
N ASP A 9 8.69 -11.42 15.48
CA ASP A 9 8.87 -12.19 14.25
C ASP A 9 7.52 -12.58 13.63
N ALA A 10 6.48 -12.87 14.42
CA ALA A 10 5.14 -13.19 13.91
C ALA A 10 4.42 -11.98 13.27
N GLU A 11 4.53 -10.77 13.85
CA GLU A 11 4.00 -9.54 13.24
C GLU A 11 4.77 -9.15 11.96
N LEU A 12 6.10 -9.38 11.96
CA LEU A 12 6.92 -9.32 10.75
C LEU A 12 6.44 -10.33 9.70
N LEU A 13 6.17 -11.59 10.09
CA LEU A 13 5.68 -12.67 9.22
C LEU A 13 4.28 -12.40 8.63
N GLU A 14 3.40 -11.74 9.38
CA GLU A 14 2.11 -11.31 8.85
C GLU A 14 2.28 -10.13 7.87
N SER A 15 3.28 -9.27 8.10
CA SER A 15 3.71 -8.25 7.14
C SER A 15 4.38 -8.85 5.88
N PHE A 16 5.05 -10.00 6.05
CA PHE A 16 5.65 -10.83 4.98
C PHE A 16 4.61 -11.51 4.07
N ARG A 17 3.30 -11.47 4.40
CA ARG A 17 2.23 -11.89 3.48
C ARG A 17 2.03 -10.96 2.29
N SER A 18 2.78 -9.86 2.21
CA SER A 18 2.76 -9.00 1.04
C SER A 18 3.48 -9.66 -0.11
N ALA A 19 2.83 -9.68 -1.28
CA ALA A 19 3.48 -10.03 -2.54
C ALA A 19 4.77 -9.22 -2.76
N TYR A 20 4.93 -8.05 -2.14
CA TYR A 20 6.14 -7.25 -2.21
C TYR A 20 7.41 -8.00 -1.80
N VAL A 21 7.36 -8.75 -0.70
CA VAL A 21 8.52 -9.43 -0.12
C VAL A 21 9.08 -10.45 -1.08
N LEU A 22 8.20 -11.20 -1.74
CA LEU A 22 8.61 -12.17 -2.74
C LEU A 22 9.56 -11.54 -3.76
N TRP A 23 9.29 -10.30 -4.19
CA TRP A 23 10.00 -9.67 -5.31
C TRP A 23 11.17 -8.77 -4.91
N HIS A 24 11.25 -8.31 -3.66
CA HIS A 24 12.22 -7.28 -3.26
C HIS A 24 13.04 -7.64 -2.02
N HIS A 25 12.58 -8.58 -1.19
CA HIS A 25 13.29 -8.91 0.05
C HIS A 25 14.47 -9.86 -0.20
N GLU A 26 15.60 -9.56 0.41
CA GLU A 26 16.81 -10.38 0.47
C GLU A 26 16.90 -11.01 1.87
N PRO A 27 16.57 -12.31 2.05
CA PRO A 27 16.48 -12.92 3.37
C PRO A 27 17.83 -13.21 4.02
N ASP A 28 18.93 -13.12 3.28
CA ASP A 28 20.29 -13.34 3.78
C ASP A 28 21.30 -12.35 3.16
N LEU A 29 22.54 -12.38 3.67
CA LEU A 29 23.63 -11.51 3.21
C LEU A 29 24.21 -11.93 1.85
N ALA A 30 23.71 -13.01 1.23
CA ALA A 30 24.18 -13.43 -0.09
C ALA A 30 23.58 -12.58 -1.23
N GLY A 31 22.60 -11.73 -0.92
CA GLY A 31 22.01 -10.76 -1.84
C GLY A 31 21.05 -11.36 -2.86
N ALA A 32 20.68 -12.65 -2.71
CA ALA A 32 19.66 -13.26 -3.54
C ALA A 32 18.27 -12.89 -2.99
N THR A 33 17.36 -12.46 -3.86
CA THR A 33 15.98 -12.17 -3.43
C THR A 33 15.18 -13.45 -3.18
N VAL A 34 14.08 -13.36 -2.42
CA VAL A 34 13.17 -14.51 -2.21
C VAL A 34 12.69 -15.10 -3.56
N ASP A 35 12.43 -14.27 -4.58
CA ASP A 35 12.03 -14.77 -5.90
C ASP A 35 13.15 -15.57 -6.59
N GLU A 36 14.42 -15.16 -6.45
CA GLU A 36 15.56 -15.86 -7.04
C GLU A 36 15.75 -17.22 -6.41
N LEU A 37 15.71 -17.28 -5.07
CA LEU A 37 15.77 -18.53 -4.33
C LEU A 37 14.60 -19.45 -4.73
N TYR A 38 13.38 -18.92 -4.78
CA TYR A 38 12.19 -19.69 -5.12
C TYR A 38 12.23 -20.26 -6.54
N PHE A 39 12.54 -19.44 -7.56
CA PHE A 39 12.52 -19.90 -8.95
C PHE A 39 13.77 -20.70 -9.33
N SER A 40 14.88 -20.59 -8.58
CA SER A 40 16.00 -21.53 -8.72
C SER A 40 15.62 -22.95 -8.30
N GLN A 41 14.78 -23.08 -7.27
CA GLN A 41 14.27 -24.37 -6.79
C GLN A 41 13.12 -24.91 -7.66
N PHE A 42 12.31 -24.02 -8.24
CA PHE A 42 11.11 -24.36 -9.01
C PHE A 42 11.07 -23.69 -10.40
N PRO A 43 12.02 -23.99 -11.31
CA PRO A 43 12.15 -23.29 -12.59
C PRO A 43 10.91 -23.38 -13.48
N ASP A 44 10.21 -24.53 -13.47
CA ASP A 44 9.00 -24.75 -14.27
C ASP A 44 7.84 -23.80 -13.90
N ARG A 45 7.86 -23.19 -12.70
CA ARG A 45 6.83 -22.22 -12.27
C ARG A 45 7.01 -20.84 -12.91
N LEU A 46 8.19 -20.56 -13.48
CA LEU A 46 8.48 -19.30 -14.16
C LEU A 46 8.30 -19.38 -15.68
N CYS A 47 8.33 -20.59 -16.26
CA CYS A 47 8.32 -20.79 -17.71
C CYS A 47 7.23 -19.97 -18.43
N GLY A 48 7.65 -19.04 -19.29
CA GLY A 48 6.77 -18.15 -20.06
C GLY A 48 6.18 -16.99 -19.26
N ARG A 49 6.79 -16.62 -18.15
CA ARG A 49 6.37 -15.52 -17.24
C ARG A 49 7.53 -14.64 -16.80
N GLU A 50 8.64 -14.67 -17.53
CA GLU A 50 9.83 -13.89 -17.26
C GLU A 50 9.53 -12.39 -17.26
N ASP A 51 8.74 -11.90 -18.22
CA ASP A 51 8.35 -10.49 -18.30
C ASP A 51 7.49 -10.06 -17.10
N TRP A 52 6.58 -10.93 -16.65
CA TRP A 52 5.80 -10.69 -15.44
C TRP A 52 6.68 -10.64 -14.19
N ARG A 53 7.65 -11.55 -14.06
CA ARG A 53 8.62 -11.53 -12.95
C ARG A 53 9.44 -10.24 -12.97
N HIS A 54 9.94 -9.83 -14.13
CA HIS A 54 10.69 -8.58 -14.25
C HIS A 54 9.82 -7.36 -13.94
N ALA A 55 8.58 -7.33 -14.42
CA ALA A 55 7.63 -6.26 -14.10
C ALA A 55 7.34 -6.18 -12.59
N GLN A 56 7.20 -7.32 -11.91
CA GLN A 56 7.02 -7.37 -10.46
C GLN A 56 8.22 -6.77 -9.70
N LYS A 57 9.46 -7.10 -10.11
CA LYS A 57 10.70 -6.55 -9.51
C LYS A 57 10.91 -5.05 -9.78
N ARG A 58 10.32 -4.52 -10.87
CA ARG A 58 10.36 -3.07 -11.17
C ARG A 58 9.24 -2.28 -10.50
N SER A 59 8.18 -2.94 -10.04
CA SER A 59 7.09 -2.26 -9.34
C SER A 59 7.57 -1.65 -8.02
N TRP A 60 6.77 -0.75 -7.45
CA TRP A 60 7.01 -0.18 -6.12
C TRP A 60 5.68 -0.03 -5.38
N LEU A 61 5.75 0.09 -4.05
CA LEU A 61 4.57 0.38 -3.24
C LEU A 61 4.25 1.87 -3.32
N GLY A 62 3.02 2.22 -3.66
CA GLY A 62 2.58 3.61 -3.79
C GLY A 62 1.25 3.89 -3.10
N LEU A 63 0.98 5.17 -2.87
CA LEU A 63 -0.30 5.67 -2.37
C LEU A 63 -1.10 6.22 -3.54
N TRP A 64 -1.88 5.35 -4.19
CA TRP A 64 -2.55 5.67 -5.45
C TRP A 64 -3.91 6.29 -5.21
N LYS A 65 -4.01 7.62 -5.40
CA LYS A 65 -5.30 8.32 -5.39
C LYS A 65 -6.00 8.12 -6.73
N ILE A 66 -7.23 7.61 -6.67
CA ILE A 66 -8.12 7.47 -7.81
C ILE A 66 -8.56 8.86 -8.29
N GLN A 67 -8.27 9.16 -9.55
CA GLN A 67 -8.68 10.40 -10.23
C GLN A 67 -9.97 10.20 -11.00
N ALA A 68 -10.10 9.06 -11.68
CA ALA A 68 -11.28 8.68 -12.45
C ALA A 68 -11.38 7.16 -12.56
N VAL A 69 -12.61 6.69 -12.74
CA VAL A 69 -12.95 5.28 -12.88
C VAL A 69 -13.53 5.06 -14.28
N ASP A 70 -12.98 4.09 -15.01
CA ASP A 70 -13.57 3.58 -16.25
C ASP A 70 -14.27 2.25 -15.89
N GLN A 71 -15.60 2.31 -15.76
CA GLN A 71 -16.42 1.22 -15.23
C GLN A 71 -16.13 -0.10 -15.97
N ASP A 72 -15.98 -1.18 -15.20
CA ASP A 72 -15.65 -2.53 -15.70
C ASP A 72 -14.30 -2.68 -16.41
N ARG A 73 -13.48 -1.62 -16.46
CA ARG A 73 -12.21 -1.63 -17.19
C ARG A 73 -11.01 -1.31 -16.30
N GLY A 74 -10.99 -0.14 -15.65
CA GLY A 74 -9.79 0.32 -14.98
C GLY A 74 -9.90 1.67 -14.29
N LEU A 75 -8.74 2.17 -13.87
CA LEU A 75 -8.62 3.32 -12.97
C LEU A 75 -7.53 4.26 -13.46
N ARG A 76 -7.83 5.55 -13.53
CA ARG A 76 -6.82 6.61 -13.65
C ARG A 76 -6.40 7.04 -12.26
N MET A 77 -5.11 7.00 -11.97
CA MET A 77 -4.58 7.20 -10.63
C MET A 77 -3.36 8.11 -10.64
N VAL A 78 -3.09 8.71 -9.48
CA VAL A 78 -1.86 9.44 -9.20
C VAL A 78 -1.26 8.95 -7.89
N ASP A 79 0.02 8.61 -7.89
CA ASP A 79 0.76 8.30 -6.68
C ASP A 79 0.99 9.59 -5.89
N ARG A 80 0.53 9.60 -4.64
CA ARG A 80 0.58 10.75 -3.75
C ARG A 80 1.97 10.99 -3.17
N LEU A 81 2.89 10.04 -3.30
CA LEU A 81 4.28 10.15 -2.86
C LEU A 81 5.18 10.73 -3.96
N THR A 82 5.09 10.17 -5.17
CA THR A 82 5.99 10.49 -6.30
C THR A 82 5.37 11.48 -7.29
N GLY A 83 4.04 11.59 -7.32
CA GLY A 83 3.30 12.36 -8.33
C GLY A 83 3.08 11.60 -9.65
N GLU A 84 3.60 10.37 -9.77
CA GLU A 84 3.46 9.52 -10.95
C GLU A 84 1.99 9.26 -11.29
N LYS A 85 1.66 9.30 -12.58
CA LYS A 85 0.29 9.04 -13.07
C LYS A 85 0.25 7.71 -13.79
N ARG A 86 -0.78 6.91 -13.55
CA ARG A 86 -0.97 5.61 -14.21
C ARG A 86 -2.42 5.36 -14.58
N TYR A 87 -2.62 4.54 -15.59
CA TYR A 87 -3.92 3.93 -15.87
C TYR A 87 -3.79 2.42 -15.65
N ALA A 88 -4.45 1.89 -14.62
CA ALA A 88 -4.38 0.46 -14.30
C ALA A 88 -5.63 -0.29 -14.78
N PHE A 89 -5.43 -1.38 -15.53
CA PHE A 89 -6.49 -2.31 -15.92
C PHE A 89 -6.86 -3.19 -14.73
N GLN A 90 -8.00 -2.90 -14.13
CA GLN A 90 -8.50 -3.60 -12.94
C GLN A 90 -10.02 -3.54 -12.87
N ARG A 91 -10.67 -4.52 -13.50
CA ARG A 91 -12.13 -4.61 -13.55
C ARG A 91 -12.77 -4.63 -12.16
N ARG A 92 -12.30 -5.48 -11.24
CA ARG A 92 -12.88 -5.57 -9.89
C ARG A 92 -12.72 -4.28 -9.09
N ALA A 93 -11.57 -3.62 -9.18
CA ALA A 93 -11.36 -2.35 -8.49
C ALA A 93 -12.21 -1.23 -9.11
N SER A 94 -12.40 -1.22 -10.43
CA SER A 94 -13.25 -0.24 -11.12
C SER A 94 -14.74 -0.33 -10.76
N THR A 95 -15.19 -1.44 -10.17
CA THR A 95 -16.56 -1.58 -9.68
C THR A 95 -16.71 -1.24 -8.20
N ALA A 96 -15.61 -1.09 -7.47
CA ALA A 96 -15.59 -0.96 -6.01
C ALA A 96 -15.02 0.36 -5.50
N LEU A 97 -14.14 1.01 -6.28
CA LEU A 97 -13.50 2.27 -5.92
C LEU A 97 -14.19 3.45 -6.60
N GLU A 98 -14.17 4.59 -5.92
CA GLU A 98 -14.70 5.86 -6.40
C GLU A 98 -13.58 6.88 -6.65
N PRO A 99 -13.83 7.93 -7.47
CA PRO A 99 -12.94 9.07 -7.51
C PRO A 99 -12.68 9.61 -6.10
N THR A 100 -11.45 10.02 -5.82
CA THR A 100 -10.94 10.49 -4.52
C THR A 100 -10.54 9.42 -3.51
N ASP A 101 -10.95 8.16 -3.68
CA ASP A 101 -10.38 7.07 -2.90
C ASP A 101 -8.86 7.03 -3.09
N THR A 102 -8.16 6.57 -2.06
CA THR A 102 -6.75 6.22 -2.16
C THR A 102 -6.59 4.77 -1.78
N VAL A 103 -5.70 4.06 -2.48
CA VAL A 103 -5.31 2.69 -2.15
C VAL A 103 -3.82 2.61 -1.92
N LEU A 104 -3.40 1.76 -0.99
CA LEU A 104 -2.02 1.33 -0.87
C LEU A 104 -1.84 0.06 -1.70
N GLY A 105 -0.88 0.07 -2.62
CA GLY A 105 -0.62 -1.07 -3.46
C GLY A 105 0.48 -0.80 -4.48
N ARG A 106 0.74 -1.78 -5.34
CA ARG A 106 1.75 -1.68 -6.38
C ARG A 106 1.08 -1.55 -7.74
N VAL A 107 1.69 -0.79 -8.64
CA VAL A 107 1.36 -0.83 -10.06
C VAL A 107 2.47 -1.61 -10.76
N VAL A 108 2.09 -2.65 -11.49
CA VAL A 108 2.99 -3.51 -12.23
C VAL A 108 2.78 -3.20 -13.71
N ASP A 109 3.84 -2.69 -14.35
CA ASP A 109 3.86 -2.34 -15.77
C ASP A 109 4.43 -3.51 -16.58
N ILE A 110 3.56 -4.19 -17.33
CA ILE A 110 3.91 -5.28 -18.25
C ILE A 110 4.20 -4.66 -19.61
N ASP A 111 5.43 -4.86 -20.09
CA ASP A 111 5.92 -4.39 -21.40
C ASP A 111 5.69 -2.90 -21.68
N ASP A 112 5.60 -2.09 -20.62
CA ASP A 112 5.26 -0.65 -20.66
C ASP A 112 3.91 -0.31 -21.32
N GLU A 113 3.12 -1.31 -21.74
CA GLU A 113 1.83 -1.17 -22.40
C GLU A 113 0.65 -1.32 -21.42
N VAL A 114 0.78 -2.23 -20.46
CA VAL A 114 -0.32 -2.62 -19.56
C VAL A 114 0.10 -2.48 -18.11
N SER A 115 -0.50 -1.52 -17.41
CA SER A 115 -0.38 -1.40 -15.96
C SER A 115 -1.51 -2.16 -15.27
N VAL A 116 -1.21 -2.91 -14.20
CA VAL A 116 -2.20 -3.55 -13.33
C VAL A 116 -1.92 -3.22 -11.87
N LEU A 117 -2.96 -3.04 -11.04
CA LEU A 117 -2.74 -3.01 -9.59
C LEU A 117 -2.47 -4.41 -9.07
N ALA A 118 -1.47 -4.55 -8.20
CA ALA A 118 -1.09 -5.80 -7.56
C ALA A 118 -0.77 -5.57 -6.08
N GLY A 119 -1.09 -6.54 -5.23
CA GLY A 119 -0.80 -6.49 -3.79
C GLY A 119 -1.43 -5.27 -3.11
N VAL A 120 -2.72 -5.02 -3.38
CA VAL A 120 -3.47 -3.87 -2.83
C VAL A 120 -3.94 -4.21 -1.43
N GLU A 121 -3.79 -3.27 -0.49
CA GLU A 121 -4.37 -3.37 0.85
C GLU A 121 -5.91 -3.36 0.76
N PRO A 122 -6.60 -4.16 1.59
CA PRO A 122 -8.02 -4.46 1.39
C PRO A 122 -8.96 -3.28 1.62
N ILE A 123 -8.54 -2.28 2.40
CA ILE A 123 -9.38 -1.16 2.80
C ILE A 123 -8.86 0.10 2.10
N PRO A 124 -9.58 0.65 1.10
CA PRO A 124 -9.25 1.97 0.57
C PRO A 124 -9.47 3.05 1.65
N LEU A 125 -8.66 4.10 1.61
CA LEU A 125 -8.79 5.22 2.52
C LEU A 125 -9.41 6.45 1.83
N PRO A 126 -10.29 7.19 2.52
CA PRO A 126 -10.75 8.48 2.04
C PRO A 126 -9.60 9.50 2.06
N PRO A 127 -9.73 10.64 1.34
CA PRO A 127 -8.65 11.61 1.14
C PRO A 127 -7.90 12.04 2.40
N TYR A 128 -8.62 12.30 3.49
CA TYR A 128 -8.00 12.79 4.73
C TYR A 128 -7.17 11.72 5.45
N ALA A 129 -7.65 10.46 5.50
CA ALA A 129 -6.95 9.38 6.18
C ALA A 129 -5.72 8.97 5.37
N ALA A 130 -5.83 8.98 4.04
CA ALA A 130 -4.71 8.79 3.15
C ALA A 130 -3.65 9.89 3.27
N VAL A 131 -4.06 11.16 3.44
CA VAL A 131 -3.15 12.28 3.72
C VAL A 131 -2.44 12.07 5.06
N ALA A 132 -3.14 11.66 6.11
CA ALA A 132 -2.52 11.38 7.40
C ALA A 132 -1.45 10.26 7.30
N ALA A 133 -1.74 9.18 6.58
CA ALA A 133 -0.76 8.11 6.31
C ALA A 133 0.45 8.64 5.54
N ARG A 134 0.21 9.41 4.47
CA ARG A 134 1.27 10.03 3.66
C ARG A 134 2.17 10.94 4.49
N ASP A 135 1.58 11.88 5.22
CA ASP A 135 2.32 12.92 5.95
C ASP A 135 3.08 12.31 7.13
N GLY A 136 2.51 11.30 7.79
CA GLY A 136 3.21 10.51 8.80
C GLY A 136 4.42 9.77 8.22
N PHE A 137 4.29 9.16 7.04
CA PHE A 137 5.41 8.50 6.37
C PHE A 137 6.50 9.49 5.96
N LEU A 138 6.13 10.60 5.33
CA LEU A 138 7.09 11.62 4.88
C LEU A 138 7.83 12.26 6.04
N ARG A 139 7.15 12.56 7.15
CA ARG A 139 7.78 13.13 8.34
C ARG A 139 8.84 12.21 8.93
N ASP A 140 8.56 10.91 9.01
CA ASP A 140 9.43 9.95 9.67
C ASP A 140 10.65 9.58 8.80
N MET A 141 10.46 9.51 7.47
CA MET A 141 11.51 9.02 6.55
C MET A 141 12.21 10.13 5.75
N PHE A 142 11.56 11.27 5.55
CA PHE A 142 12.03 12.36 4.69
C PHE A 142 11.86 13.72 5.38
N PRO A 143 12.59 13.98 6.48
CA PRO A 143 12.51 15.26 7.20
C PRO A 143 12.99 16.45 6.35
N SER A 144 13.84 16.21 5.35
CA SER A 144 14.11 17.16 4.27
C SER A 144 13.09 16.93 3.15
N HIS A 145 12.54 17.99 2.56
CA HIS A 145 11.55 17.98 1.46
C HIS A 145 12.12 17.42 0.13
N THR A 146 12.85 16.32 0.18
CA THR A 146 13.45 15.63 -0.95
C THR A 146 12.33 15.04 -1.80
N LYS A 147 12.43 15.24 -3.12
CA LYS A 147 11.51 14.61 -4.06
C LYS A 147 11.70 13.09 -4.00
N LEU A 148 10.61 12.38 -3.76
CA LEU A 148 10.58 10.93 -3.79
C LEU A 148 10.47 10.43 -5.24
N GLU A 149 11.45 9.65 -5.66
CA GLU A 149 11.42 8.93 -6.92
C GLU A 149 10.95 7.48 -6.69
N PRO A 150 10.26 6.85 -7.66
CA PRO A 150 9.76 5.47 -7.55
C PRO A 150 10.80 4.44 -7.10
N VAL A 151 12.06 4.61 -7.52
CA VAL A 151 13.15 3.69 -7.18
C VAL A 151 13.42 3.63 -5.66
N HIS A 152 13.20 4.74 -4.94
CA HIS A 152 13.37 4.76 -3.48
C HIS A 152 12.30 3.93 -2.77
N LEU A 153 11.11 3.77 -3.37
CA LEU A 153 9.99 3.03 -2.78
C LEU A 153 10.10 1.51 -2.96
N ARG A 154 11.27 1.02 -3.40
CA ARG A 154 11.64 -0.40 -3.45
C ARG A 154 12.54 -0.82 -2.28
N ASP A 155 12.76 0.07 -1.33
CA ASP A 155 13.48 -0.22 -0.09
C ASP A 155 12.55 -0.86 0.96
N ASP A 156 13.03 -1.91 1.63
CA ASP A 156 12.26 -2.68 2.61
C ASP A 156 11.84 -1.84 3.83
N VAL A 157 12.71 -0.95 4.31
CA VAL A 157 12.41 -0.09 5.47
C VAL A 157 11.33 0.93 5.10
N LEU A 158 11.43 1.53 3.91
CA LEU A 158 10.42 2.44 3.39
C LEU A 158 9.08 1.74 3.16
N PHE A 159 9.09 0.53 2.59
CA PHE A 159 7.91 -0.30 2.42
C PHE A 159 7.21 -0.56 3.75
N MET A 160 7.94 -1.06 4.75
CA MET A 160 7.41 -1.42 6.06
C MET A 160 6.87 -0.20 6.81
N THR A 161 7.57 0.93 6.72
CA THR A 161 7.14 2.18 7.34
C THR A 161 5.84 2.69 6.70
N LEU A 162 5.77 2.71 5.36
CA LEU A 162 4.57 3.15 4.65
C LEU A 162 3.35 2.28 4.97
N LYS A 163 3.53 0.95 4.98
CA LYS A 163 2.48 -0.01 5.33
C LYS A 163 2.00 0.19 6.78
N THR A 164 2.92 0.40 7.71
CA THR A 164 2.59 0.70 9.11
C THR A 164 1.73 1.97 9.22
N LYS A 165 2.13 3.06 8.55
CA LYS A 165 1.34 4.31 8.56
C LYS A 165 -0.04 4.14 7.94
N TRP A 166 -0.15 3.34 6.88
CA TRP A 166 -1.43 2.98 6.30
C TRP A 166 -2.35 2.25 7.27
N HIS A 167 -1.84 1.22 7.95
CA HIS A 167 -2.62 0.44 8.93
C HIS A 167 -3.02 1.27 10.15
N CYS A 168 -2.16 2.16 10.63
CA CYS A 168 -2.51 3.12 11.68
C CYS A 168 -3.66 4.04 11.24
N ALA A 169 -3.55 4.65 10.05
CA ALA A 169 -4.60 5.52 9.53
C ALA A 169 -5.92 4.78 9.31
N THR A 170 -5.85 3.54 8.82
CA THR A 170 -7.01 2.65 8.65
C THR A 170 -7.68 2.36 9.98
N SER A 171 -6.92 1.98 11.00
CA SER A 171 -7.45 1.67 12.34
C SER A 171 -8.10 2.88 12.99
N LEU A 172 -7.49 4.07 12.90
CA LEU A 172 -8.09 5.31 13.40
C LEU A 172 -9.38 5.66 12.68
N TRP A 173 -9.38 5.55 11.36
CA TRP A 173 -10.55 5.79 10.54
C TRP A 173 -11.69 4.86 10.94
N LEU A 174 -11.45 3.55 10.95
CA LEU A 174 -12.46 2.55 11.34
C LEU A 174 -13.03 2.83 12.74
N ARG A 175 -12.19 3.17 13.73
CA ARG A 175 -12.64 3.53 15.08
C ARG A 175 -13.51 4.80 15.09
N ALA A 176 -13.11 5.84 14.36
CA ALA A 176 -13.86 7.09 14.29
C ALA A 176 -15.26 6.93 13.68
N PHE A 177 -15.44 5.95 12.80
CA PHE A 177 -16.71 5.67 12.13
C PHE A 177 -17.46 4.46 12.67
N GLY A 178 -17.04 3.93 13.83
CA GLY A 178 -17.74 2.86 14.53
C GLY A 178 -17.79 1.55 13.77
N ALA A 179 -16.73 1.23 13.02
CA ALA A 179 -16.58 -0.10 12.46
C ALA A 179 -16.49 -1.14 13.58
N ASP A 180 -17.12 -2.29 13.39
CA ASP A 180 -17.00 -3.40 14.32
C ASP A 180 -15.56 -3.98 14.34
N ALA A 181 -15.33 -4.96 15.21
CA ALA A 181 -14.04 -5.66 15.31
C ALA A 181 -13.60 -6.36 14.01
N ASN A 182 -14.50 -6.52 13.04
CA ASN A 182 -14.24 -7.11 11.72
C ASN A 182 -14.03 -6.03 10.64
N GLY A 183 -13.97 -4.75 11.01
CA GLY A 183 -13.83 -3.63 10.07
C GLY A 183 -15.11 -3.34 9.27
N ARG A 184 -16.26 -3.91 9.66
CA ARG A 184 -17.54 -3.60 9.01
C ARG A 184 -18.09 -2.30 9.56
N ILE A 185 -18.16 -1.29 8.70
CA ILE A 185 -18.89 -0.07 8.99
C ILE A 185 -20.37 -0.38 8.74
N HIS A 186 -21.15 -0.48 9.81
CA HIS A 186 -22.59 -0.81 9.74
C HIS A 186 -23.42 0.24 8.98
N ASP A 187 -22.86 1.42 8.71
CA ASP A 187 -23.48 2.47 7.90
C ASP A 187 -22.44 3.31 7.14
N LEU A 188 -21.91 2.75 6.03
CA LEU A 188 -20.93 3.44 5.16
C LEU A 188 -21.47 4.78 4.62
N SER A 189 -22.79 4.89 4.44
CA SER A 189 -23.44 6.11 3.95
C SER A 189 -23.32 7.28 4.93
N LYS A 190 -23.40 7.00 6.25
CA LYS A 190 -23.14 8.01 7.30
C LYS A 190 -21.65 8.35 7.42
N ALA A 191 -20.75 7.41 7.17
CA ALA A 191 -19.31 7.67 7.24
C ALA A 191 -18.85 8.60 6.10
N GLN A 192 -19.36 8.39 4.88
CA GLN A 192 -19.07 9.25 3.73
C GLN A 192 -19.69 10.66 3.87
N SER A 193 -20.90 10.80 4.45
CA SER A 193 -21.50 12.12 4.68
C SER A 193 -20.78 12.92 5.77
N ARG A 194 -20.30 12.26 6.84
CA ARG A 194 -19.48 12.86 7.90
C ARG A 194 -18.06 13.18 7.45
N SER A 195 -17.51 12.40 6.50
CA SER A 195 -16.20 12.65 5.88
C SER A 195 -16.08 14.02 5.22
N ARG A 196 -17.19 14.61 4.71
CA ARG A 196 -17.15 15.98 4.16
C ARG A 196 -16.76 17.04 5.20
N ASN A 197 -16.99 16.76 6.49
CA ASN A 197 -16.63 17.62 7.63
C ASN A 197 -15.53 16.98 8.53
N GLY A 198 -14.93 15.85 8.11
CA GLY A 198 -14.12 14.96 8.98
C GLY A 198 -12.73 15.48 9.39
N ARG A 199 -12.36 16.70 8.97
CA ARG A 199 -11.05 17.31 9.27
C ARG A 199 -10.87 17.54 10.78
N GLU A 200 -11.91 17.98 11.49
CA GLU A 200 -11.84 18.31 12.92
C GLU A 200 -11.64 17.08 13.82
N LEU A 201 -12.26 15.93 13.48
CA LEU A 201 -12.17 14.69 14.26
C LEU A 201 -10.79 14.05 14.20
N LEU A 202 -10.08 14.18 13.08
CA LEU A 202 -8.73 13.62 12.91
C LEU A 202 -7.61 14.61 13.16
N GLU A 203 -7.84 15.93 13.14
CA GLU A 203 -6.92 16.89 13.77
C GLU A 203 -6.88 16.65 15.29
N ALA A 204 -8.03 16.36 15.92
CA ALA A 204 -8.09 15.95 17.32
C ALA A 204 -7.38 14.60 17.58
N ALA A 205 -7.54 13.60 16.71
CA ALA A 205 -6.85 12.31 16.82
C ALA A 205 -5.37 12.36 16.41
N GLY A 206 -5.00 13.24 15.48
CA GLY A 206 -3.62 13.49 15.04
C GLY A 206 -2.80 14.13 16.15
N ASN A 207 -3.40 15.02 16.95
CA ASN A 207 -2.78 15.55 18.16
C ASN A 207 -2.53 14.48 19.23
N LEU A 208 -3.35 13.42 19.29
CA LEU A 208 -3.12 12.27 20.16
C LEU A 208 -1.95 11.38 19.69
N LEU A 209 -1.64 11.38 18.38
CA LEU A 209 -0.48 10.68 17.81
C LEU A 209 0.82 11.50 17.82
N LEU A 210 0.76 12.82 18.04
CA LEU A 210 1.95 13.65 18.21
C LEU A 210 2.64 13.44 19.58
N HIS A 211 2.06 12.64 20.45
CA HIS A 211 2.53 12.38 21.82
C HIS A 211 2.72 10.88 22.15
N ALA A 212 2.64 10.00 21.15
CA ALA A 212 2.89 8.56 21.27
C ALA A 212 4.05 8.15 20.35
#